data_AF-A0A8S3Q6Q7-F1
#
_entry.id   AF-A0A8S3Q6Q7-F1
#
_cell.length_a   1.000
_cell.length_b   1.000
_cell.length_c   1.000
_cell.angle_alpha   90.00
_cell.angle_beta   90.00
_cell.angle_gamma   90.00
#
_symmetry.space_group_name_H-M   'P 1'
#
loop_
_entity.id
_entity.type
_entity.pdbx_description
1 polymer ?
#
loop_
_entity_poly.entity_id
_entity_poly.type
_entity_poly.pdbx_seq_one_letter_code
_entity_poly.pdbx_strand_id
1 'polypeptide(L)'
;MVLPTNQLDNLYVIPHLNYRLENTVRVIAVNDTNIVMKNGNNRTRHVLKSRDFLNYFHTTISYLSSESNVLVHIYPHELSGNHGDAFMMTIPGINQYLYDYDFMVPTDFESFISITVPTDAVDGFVLDGNFVNLKNIFSISEEEHHFSSFSIPISSGPHHINHREKARFGLWIYGNYTPYEAYGYPAGMAFKTYN
;
A
#
# COMPACT_ATOMS: atom_id res chain seq x y z
N MET A 1 -9.18 -10.58 -0.89
CA MET A 1 -9.33 -11.00 0.52
C MET A 1 -10.48 -10.21 1.13
N VAL A 2 -11.36 -10.84 1.92
CA VAL A 2 -12.41 -10.12 2.68
C VAL A 2 -11.99 -10.06 4.14
N LEU A 3 -11.83 -8.86 4.68
CA LEU A 3 -11.42 -8.65 6.06
C LEU A 3 -12.64 -8.50 6.97
N PRO A 4 -12.62 -9.06 8.20
CA PRO A 4 -13.63 -8.75 9.20
C PRO A 4 -13.70 -7.23 9.44
N THR A 5 -14.90 -6.67 9.47
CA THR A 5 -15.09 -5.21 9.56
C THR A 5 -14.57 -4.60 10.87
N ASN A 6 -14.52 -5.40 11.94
CA ASN A 6 -13.93 -5.05 13.23
C ASN A 6 -12.39 -5.10 13.25
N GLN A 7 -11.78 -5.64 12.20
CA GLN A 7 -10.32 -5.73 12.02
C GLN A 7 -9.78 -4.71 11.03
N LEU A 8 -10.67 -3.98 10.33
CA LEU A 8 -10.30 -2.84 9.50
C LEU A 8 -9.75 -1.70 10.35
N ASP A 9 -8.97 -0.84 9.70
CA ASP A 9 -8.36 0.33 10.30
C ASP A 9 -9.13 1.58 9.87
N ASN A 10 -8.73 2.72 10.42
CA ASN A 10 -9.26 4.02 10.03
C ASN A 10 -8.16 4.96 9.51
N LEU A 11 -6.92 4.48 9.43
CA LEU A 11 -5.74 5.23 9.05
C LEU A 11 -4.88 4.43 8.06
N TYR A 12 -4.62 5.00 6.89
CA TYR A 12 -4.00 4.32 5.76
C TYR A 12 -2.97 5.20 5.10
N VAL A 13 -1.91 4.56 4.61
CA VAL A 13 -1.01 5.15 3.62
C VAL A 13 -1.01 4.24 2.41
N ILE A 14 -1.37 4.80 1.26
CA ILE A 14 -1.41 4.11 -0.02
C ILE A 14 -0.04 4.31 -0.67
N PRO A 15 0.69 3.22 -0.97
CA PRO A 15 2.06 3.29 -1.47
C PRO A 15 2.11 3.86 -2.89
N HIS A 16 3.21 4.50 -3.24
CA HIS A 16 3.52 4.72 -4.65
C HIS A 16 3.87 3.37 -5.31
N LEU A 17 3.30 3.11 -6.48
CA LEU A 17 3.60 1.95 -7.31
C LEU A 17 4.39 2.41 -8.53
N ASN A 18 5.70 2.19 -8.50
CA ASN A 18 6.58 2.54 -9.61
C ASN A 18 6.18 1.79 -10.88
N TYR A 19 6.32 2.44 -12.05
CA TYR A 19 5.87 1.95 -13.37
C TYR A 19 4.37 1.69 -13.51
N ARG A 20 3.54 2.13 -12.55
CA ARG A 20 2.06 2.10 -12.66
C ARG A 20 1.51 3.51 -12.73
N LEU A 21 1.31 3.98 -13.96
CA LEU A 21 0.98 5.38 -14.27
C LEU A 21 -0.45 5.76 -13.89
N GLU A 22 -1.40 4.81 -13.93
CA GLU A 22 -2.78 5.05 -13.50
C GLU A 22 -3.20 4.04 -12.43
N ASN A 23 -3.60 4.55 -11.28
CA ASN A 23 -4.15 3.72 -10.22
C ASN A 23 -5.44 4.36 -9.76
N THR A 24 -6.50 3.55 -9.66
CA THR A 24 -7.73 3.98 -8.98
C THR A 24 -7.68 3.45 -7.57
N VAL A 25 -7.86 4.30 -6.57
CA VAL A 25 -8.07 3.84 -5.19
C VAL A 25 -9.55 3.91 -4.89
N ARG A 26 -10.08 2.84 -4.29
CA ARG A 26 -11.43 2.77 -3.75
C ARG A 26 -11.39 2.72 -2.23
N VAL A 27 -12.20 3.55 -1.61
CA VAL A 27 -12.42 3.58 -0.17
C VAL A 27 -13.88 3.23 0.08
N ILE A 28 -14.15 2.20 0.87
CA ILE A 28 -15.49 1.70 1.15
C ILE A 28 -15.79 1.91 2.62
N ALA A 29 -16.89 2.60 2.92
CA ALA A 29 -17.32 2.89 4.28
C ALA A 29 -18.13 1.72 4.86
N VAL A 30 -17.76 1.25 6.05
CA VAL A 30 -18.56 0.26 6.79
C VAL A 30 -19.71 0.95 7.52
N ASN A 31 -19.41 2.07 8.17
CA ASN A 31 -20.36 2.94 8.86
C ASN A 31 -20.28 4.35 8.25
N ASP A 32 -21.27 5.18 8.55
CA ASP A 32 -21.19 6.61 8.25
C ASP A 32 -19.87 7.19 8.77
N THR A 33 -19.11 7.88 7.92
CA THR A 33 -17.80 8.40 8.28
C THR A 33 -17.43 9.64 7.48
N ASN A 34 -16.73 10.55 8.15
CA ASN A 34 -15.94 11.56 7.46
C ASN A 34 -14.59 10.98 7.10
N ILE A 35 -14.07 11.35 5.93
CA ILE A 35 -12.76 10.96 5.41
C ILE A 35 -11.96 12.21 5.14
N VAL A 36 -10.71 12.22 5.60
CA VAL A 36 -9.68 13.17 5.18
C VAL A 36 -8.71 12.41 4.30
N MET A 37 -8.41 12.98 3.14
CA MET A 37 -7.47 12.39 2.21
C MET A 37 -6.45 13.43 1.79
N LYS A 38 -5.19 13.01 1.72
CA LYS A 38 -4.11 13.77 1.09
C LYS A 38 -3.50 12.93 -0.02
N ASN A 39 -3.51 13.46 -1.23
CA ASN A 39 -2.93 12.82 -2.42
C ASN A 39 -1.92 13.79 -3.03
N GLY A 40 -0.63 13.52 -2.84
CA GLY A 40 0.42 14.53 -3.05
C GLY A 40 0.15 15.78 -2.20
N ASN A 41 0.00 16.94 -2.87
CA ASN A 41 -0.28 18.22 -2.21
C ASN A 41 -1.78 18.53 -2.05
N ASN A 42 -2.66 17.73 -2.66
CA ASN A 42 -4.10 17.97 -2.64
C ASN A 42 -4.71 17.33 -1.41
N ARG A 43 -5.40 18.14 -0.60
CA ARG A 43 -6.11 17.69 0.60
C ARG A 43 -7.61 17.85 0.39
N THR A 44 -8.38 16.77 0.56
CA THR A 44 -9.83 16.76 0.39
C THR A 44 -10.53 16.15 1.60
N ARG A 45 -11.83 16.46 1.73
CA ARG A 45 -12.72 15.88 2.72
C ARG A 45 -13.94 15.29 2.02
N HIS A 46 -14.37 14.12 2.47
CA HIS A 46 -15.55 13.44 1.96
C HIS A 46 -16.40 12.92 3.11
N VAL A 47 -17.70 12.84 2.88
CA VAL A 47 -18.65 12.16 3.78
C VAL A 47 -19.16 10.94 3.04
N LEU A 48 -18.98 9.76 3.61
CA LEU A 48 -19.55 8.52 3.07
C LEU A 48 -20.60 7.97 4.03
N LYS A 49 -21.72 7.51 3.48
CA LYS A 49 -22.69 6.72 4.25
C LYS A 49 -22.24 5.27 4.33
N SER A 50 -22.77 4.54 5.31
CA SER A 50 -22.55 3.09 5.39
C SER A 50 -22.81 2.43 4.04
N ARG A 51 -21.84 1.62 3.57
CA ARG A 51 -21.82 0.88 2.31
C ARG A 51 -21.60 1.72 1.05
N ASP A 52 -21.41 3.04 1.18
CA ASP A 52 -20.94 3.87 0.08
C ASP A 52 -19.44 3.69 -0.16
N PHE A 53 -18.99 4.14 -1.33
CA PHE A 53 -17.59 4.18 -1.68
C PHE A 53 -17.19 5.48 -2.39
N LEU A 54 -15.91 5.82 -2.26
CA LEU A 54 -15.24 6.88 -2.99
C LEU A 54 -14.18 6.25 -3.90
N ASN A 55 -14.11 6.68 -5.16
CA ASN A 55 -12.97 6.40 -6.04
C ASN A 55 -12.17 7.67 -6.27
N TYR A 56 -10.84 7.57 -6.34
CA TYR A 56 -9.98 8.67 -6.76
C TYR A 56 -8.76 8.16 -7.53
N PHE A 57 -8.21 9.03 -8.39
CA PHE A 57 -6.97 8.75 -9.13
C PHE A 57 -5.74 8.93 -8.23
N HIS A 58 -4.83 7.98 -8.30
CA HIS A 58 -3.64 7.89 -7.47
C HIS A 58 -2.41 7.67 -8.37
N THR A 59 -1.43 8.56 -8.26
CA THR A 59 -0.18 8.52 -9.04
C THR A 59 1.06 8.55 -8.15
N THR A 60 0.90 8.94 -6.88
CA THR A 60 1.96 9.07 -5.88
C THR A 60 1.40 8.72 -4.51
N ILE A 61 2.27 8.58 -3.51
CA ILE A 61 1.90 8.28 -2.12
C ILE A 61 0.70 9.12 -1.66
N SER A 62 -0.27 8.47 -1.02
CA SER A 62 -1.46 9.11 -0.47
C SER A 62 -1.68 8.71 0.98
N TYR A 63 -2.26 9.61 1.75
CA TYR A 63 -2.64 9.43 3.12
C TYR A 63 -4.16 9.51 3.23
N LEU A 64 -4.74 8.67 4.06
CA LEU A 64 -6.16 8.66 4.33
C LEU A 64 -6.42 8.41 5.81
N SER A 65 -7.25 9.25 6.41
CA SER A 65 -7.82 9.04 7.74
C SER A 65 -9.34 9.12 7.71
N SER A 66 -9.97 8.45 8.66
CA SER A 66 -11.42 8.35 8.77
C SER A 66 -11.86 8.24 10.23
N GLU A 67 -13.09 8.65 10.51
CA GLU A 67 -13.67 8.58 11.86
C GLU A 67 -14.15 7.17 12.21
N SER A 68 -14.51 6.35 11.21
CA SER A 68 -14.86 4.94 11.37
C SER A 68 -14.02 4.06 10.45
N ASN A 69 -13.98 2.76 10.75
CA ASN A 69 -13.29 1.77 9.93
C ASN A 69 -13.74 1.79 8.46
N VAL A 70 -12.78 1.74 7.54
CA VAL A 70 -13.00 1.67 6.09
C VAL A 70 -12.22 0.53 5.46
N LEU A 71 -12.60 0.10 4.26
CA LEU A 71 -11.81 -0.83 3.45
C LEU A 71 -11.18 -0.06 2.28
N VAL A 72 -9.88 -0.24 2.08
CA VAL A 72 -9.13 0.44 1.01
C VAL A 72 -8.55 -0.58 0.03
N HIS A 73 -8.82 -0.33 -1.26
CA HIS A 73 -8.28 -1.10 -2.37
C HIS A 73 -7.64 -0.18 -3.39
N ILE A 74 -6.55 -0.63 -4.00
CA ILE A 74 -5.96 -0.01 -5.19
C ILE A 74 -6.18 -0.92 -6.39
N TYR A 75 -6.50 -0.31 -7.52
CA TYR A 75 -6.70 -0.92 -8.81
C TYR A 75 -5.74 -0.25 -9.81
N PRO A 76 -4.51 -0.75 -9.94
CA PRO A 76 -3.60 -0.31 -11.01
C PRO A 76 -4.13 -0.78 -12.37
N HIS A 77 -4.00 0.07 -13.37
CA HIS A 77 -4.38 -0.21 -14.76
C HIS A 77 -3.54 0.62 -15.72
N GLU A 78 -3.34 0.15 -16.96
CA GLU A 78 -2.69 0.95 -18.01
C GLU A 78 -3.63 1.93 -18.71
N LEU A 79 -3.04 3.02 -19.22
CA LEU A 79 -3.70 4.04 -20.05
C LEU A 79 -4.32 3.41 -21.30
N SER A 80 -5.53 3.88 -21.62
CA SER A 80 -6.37 3.47 -22.73
C SER A 80 -5.62 3.00 -23.99
N GLY A 81 -5.82 1.74 -24.39
CA GLY A 81 -5.54 1.32 -25.76
C GLY A 81 -5.25 -0.16 -25.96
N ASN A 82 -4.62 -0.85 -25.01
CA ASN A 82 -4.25 -2.27 -25.18
C ASN A 82 -3.79 -2.95 -23.86
N HIS A 83 -4.43 -4.08 -23.53
CA HIS A 83 -3.96 -5.23 -22.72
C HIS A 83 -4.14 -5.23 -21.18
N GLY A 84 -4.36 -6.46 -20.66
CA GLY A 84 -5.06 -6.80 -19.41
C GLY A 84 -4.21 -6.89 -18.15
N ASP A 85 -3.29 -5.96 -17.95
CA ASP A 85 -2.35 -5.92 -16.83
C ASP A 85 -2.92 -5.31 -15.54
N ALA A 86 -4.25 -5.28 -15.41
CA ALA A 86 -4.93 -4.76 -14.23
C ALA A 86 -4.91 -5.80 -13.11
N PHE A 87 -4.72 -5.32 -11.88
CA PHE A 87 -4.91 -6.14 -10.68
C PHE A 87 -5.61 -5.33 -9.59
N MET A 88 -6.03 -6.02 -8.54
CA MET A 88 -6.60 -5.39 -7.35
C MET A 88 -5.79 -5.81 -6.13
N MET A 89 -5.42 -4.83 -5.32
CA MET A 89 -4.66 -5.05 -4.10
C MET A 89 -5.34 -4.37 -2.91
N THR A 90 -5.46 -5.10 -1.80
CA THR A 90 -5.92 -4.52 -0.54
C THR A 90 -4.79 -3.72 0.10
N ILE A 91 -5.10 -2.53 0.60
CA ILE A 91 -4.16 -1.69 1.34
C ILE A 91 -4.42 -1.91 2.84
N PRO A 92 -3.50 -2.54 3.59
CA PRO A 92 -3.60 -2.63 5.04
C PRO A 92 -3.51 -1.25 5.67
N GLY A 93 -4.23 -1.05 6.78
CA GLY A 93 -4.07 0.12 7.62
C GLY A 93 -2.75 0.12 8.36
N ILE A 94 -2.29 1.30 8.78
CA ILE A 94 -0.97 1.44 9.39
C ILE A 94 -0.82 0.64 10.70
N ASN A 95 -1.93 0.39 11.40
CA ASN A 95 -1.91 -0.39 12.64
C ASN A 95 -1.73 -1.89 12.39
N GLN A 96 -1.88 -2.32 11.14
CA GLN A 96 -1.76 -3.71 10.71
C GLN A 96 -0.37 -4.02 10.12
N TYR A 97 0.52 -3.03 10.03
CA TYR A 97 1.88 -3.21 9.54
C TYR A 97 2.69 -4.13 10.47
N LEU A 98 3.59 -4.91 9.88
CA LEU A 98 4.57 -5.74 10.57
C LEU A 98 5.96 -5.12 10.44
N TYR A 99 6.94 -5.65 11.17
CA TYR A 99 8.34 -5.23 11.05
C TYR A 99 9.20 -6.30 10.37
N ASP A 100 8.62 -7.45 10.03
CA ASP A 100 9.29 -8.65 9.55
C ASP A 100 8.31 -9.42 8.64
N TYR A 101 8.76 -9.78 7.44
CA TYR A 101 7.95 -10.37 6.38
C TYR A 101 8.72 -11.46 5.63
N ASP A 102 8.09 -12.61 5.45
CA ASP A 102 8.42 -13.60 4.43
C ASP A 102 7.44 -13.47 3.26
N PHE A 103 7.94 -13.48 2.02
CA PHE A 103 7.10 -13.36 0.83
C PHE A 103 7.68 -14.10 -0.38
N MET A 104 6.84 -14.33 -1.41
CA MET A 104 7.19 -15.12 -2.58
C MET A 104 6.91 -14.36 -3.87
N VAL A 105 7.94 -14.03 -4.63
CA VAL A 105 7.81 -13.33 -5.91
C VAL A 105 7.60 -14.34 -7.04
N PRO A 106 6.49 -14.25 -7.82
CA PRO A 106 6.26 -15.09 -8.98
C PRO A 106 7.38 -15.05 -10.03
N THR A 107 7.56 -16.15 -10.77
CA THR A 107 8.46 -16.21 -11.93
C THR A 107 7.86 -15.49 -13.13
N ASP A 108 8.71 -15.12 -14.08
CA ASP A 108 8.32 -14.56 -15.38
C ASP A 108 7.79 -13.12 -15.37
N PHE A 109 7.73 -12.45 -14.22
CA PHE A 109 7.34 -11.03 -14.12
C PHE A 109 8.53 -10.13 -13.81
N GLU A 110 8.57 -8.95 -14.44
CA GLU A 110 9.35 -7.84 -13.89
C GLU A 110 8.63 -7.38 -12.62
N SER A 111 9.28 -7.59 -11.47
CA SER A 111 8.64 -7.49 -10.16
C SER A 111 9.30 -6.43 -9.30
N PHE A 112 8.48 -5.83 -8.44
CA PHE A 112 8.86 -4.80 -7.50
C PHE A 112 8.23 -5.09 -6.14
N ILE A 113 8.92 -4.65 -5.09
CA ILE A 113 8.30 -4.41 -3.79
C ILE A 113 8.10 -2.91 -3.61
N SER A 114 6.96 -2.51 -3.05
CA SER A 114 6.76 -1.16 -2.51
C SER A 114 6.67 -1.25 -1.00
N ILE A 115 7.37 -0.34 -0.34
CA ILE A 115 7.41 -0.23 1.12
C ILE A 115 6.85 1.12 1.51
N THR A 116 6.15 1.17 2.64
CA THR A 116 5.74 2.41 3.29
C THR A 116 6.03 2.35 4.77
N VAL A 117 6.71 3.36 5.30
CA VAL A 117 7.24 3.38 6.67
C VAL A 117 7.21 4.80 7.23
N PRO A 118 7.15 5.01 8.56
CA PRO A 118 7.41 6.33 9.14
C PRO A 118 8.70 6.95 8.60
N THR A 119 8.69 8.25 8.28
CA THR A 119 9.81 8.92 7.60
C THR A 119 11.11 8.88 8.42
N ASP A 120 11.04 8.84 9.74
CA ASP A 120 12.18 8.70 10.64
C ASP A 120 12.74 7.27 10.73
N ALA A 121 12.06 6.30 10.13
CA ALA A 121 12.44 4.89 10.05
C ALA A 121 12.68 4.43 8.60
N VAL A 122 13.09 5.34 7.71
CA VAL A 122 13.50 4.99 6.34
C VAL A 122 14.79 4.17 6.33
N ASP A 123 15.68 4.40 7.30
CA ASP A 123 16.92 3.65 7.43
C ASP A 123 16.72 2.43 8.33
N GLY A 124 17.19 1.26 7.89
CA GLY A 124 17.17 0.06 8.74
C GLY A 124 16.68 -1.22 8.09
N PHE A 125 16.23 -1.16 6.83
CA PHE A 125 15.77 -2.32 6.08
C PHE A 125 16.91 -3.30 5.75
N VAL A 126 16.63 -4.58 5.96
CA VAL A 126 17.48 -5.71 5.58
C VAL A 126 16.65 -6.65 4.72
N LEU A 127 17.06 -6.86 3.48
CA LEU A 127 16.45 -7.76 2.51
C LEU A 127 17.44 -8.91 2.22
N ASP A 128 17.03 -10.14 2.48
CA ASP A 128 17.84 -11.36 2.32
C ASP A 128 19.23 -11.24 3.00
N GLY A 129 19.24 -10.62 4.19
CA GLY A 129 20.46 -10.39 4.97
C GLY A 129 21.31 -9.19 4.53
N ASN A 130 20.93 -8.46 3.48
CA ASN A 130 21.68 -7.31 2.96
C ASN A 130 20.96 -5.99 3.26
N PHE A 131 21.74 -4.94 3.55
CA PHE A 131 21.17 -3.60 3.71
C PHE A 131 20.58 -3.11 2.38
N VAL A 132 19.36 -2.60 2.47
CA VAL A 132 18.70 -2.00 1.33
C VAL A 132 19.11 -0.53 1.23
N ASN A 133 19.65 -0.14 0.08
CA ASN A 133 19.88 1.27 -0.23
C ASN A 133 18.64 1.84 -0.94
N LEU A 134 17.93 2.72 -0.25
CA LEU A 134 16.68 3.29 -0.74
C LEU A 134 16.93 4.43 -1.72
N LYS A 135 16.20 4.43 -2.82
CA LYS A 135 16.19 5.49 -3.84
C LYS A 135 14.75 5.86 -4.19
N ASN A 136 14.56 7.03 -4.79
CA ASN A 136 13.26 7.51 -5.24
C ASN A 136 12.20 7.51 -4.12
N ILE A 137 12.55 8.11 -2.99
CA ILE A 137 11.67 8.18 -1.81
C ILE A 137 10.60 9.24 -2.06
N PHE A 138 9.34 8.83 -1.93
CA PHE A 138 8.17 9.71 -1.95
C PHE A 138 7.67 9.88 -0.53
N SER A 139 7.56 11.12 -0.06
CA SER A 139 7.11 11.39 1.31
C SER A 139 5.76 12.09 1.30
N ILE A 140 4.96 11.77 2.32
CA ILE A 140 3.72 12.46 2.64
C ILE A 140 3.71 12.84 4.11
N SER A 141 3.09 13.98 4.41
CA SER A 141 2.95 14.46 5.78
C SER A 141 1.56 15.02 5.96
N GLU A 142 0.84 14.56 6.96
CA GLU A 142 -0.50 15.04 7.30
C GLU A 142 -0.63 15.04 8.82
N GLU A 143 -0.88 16.22 9.40
CA GLU A 143 -0.90 16.42 10.86
C GLU A 143 0.41 15.90 11.49
N GLU A 144 0.37 15.06 12.54
CA GLU A 144 1.57 14.43 13.13
C GLU A 144 2.11 13.20 12.36
N HIS A 145 1.47 12.80 11.27
CA HIS A 145 1.82 11.58 10.54
C HIS A 145 2.75 11.88 9.36
N HIS A 146 3.98 11.38 9.45
CA HIS A 146 5.00 11.51 8.41
C HIS A 146 5.39 10.13 7.89
N PHE A 147 5.11 9.86 6.62
CA PHE A 147 5.40 8.58 5.99
C PHE A 147 6.20 8.75 4.71
N SER A 148 7.02 7.76 4.43
CA SER A 148 7.81 7.65 3.21
C SER A 148 7.53 6.32 2.54
N SER A 149 7.46 6.35 1.21
CA SER A 149 7.27 5.18 0.35
C SER A 149 8.32 5.13 -0.74
N PHE A 150 8.74 3.93 -1.09
CA PHE A 150 9.76 3.67 -2.10
C PHE A 150 9.54 2.27 -2.71
N SER A 151 9.99 2.10 -3.94
CA SER A 151 9.88 0.84 -4.67
C SER A 151 11.25 0.31 -5.07
N ILE A 152 11.43 -1.01 -4.98
CA ILE A 152 12.69 -1.69 -5.24
C ILE A 152 12.42 -2.84 -6.22
N PRO A 153 13.16 -2.96 -7.34
CA PRO A 153 13.10 -4.14 -8.19
C PRO A 153 13.50 -5.40 -7.39
N ILE A 154 12.79 -6.49 -7.59
CA ILE A 154 13.01 -7.75 -6.86
C ILE A 154 13.03 -8.93 -7.82
N SER A 155 13.93 -9.89 -7.58
CA SER A 155 13.97 -11.15 -8.32
C SER A 155 12.77 -12.04 -7.97
N SER A 156 12.49 -13.03 -8.82
CA SER A 156 11.56 -14.10 -8.48
C SER A 156 12.12 -15.02 -7.39
N GLY A 157 11.24 -15.66 -6.63
CA GLY A 157 11.59 -16.59 -5.56
C GLY A 157 11.20 -16.12 -4.16
N PRO A 158 11.60 -16.89 -3.13
CA PRO A 158 11.33 -16.55 -1.74
C PRO A 158 12.28 -15.44 -1.27
N HIS A 159 11.73 -14.51 -0.49
CA HIS A 159 12.47 -13.39 0.07
C HIS A 159 12.06 -13.14 1.52
N HIS A 160 13.01 -12.61 2.29
CA HIS A 160 12.78 -12.16 3.66
C HIS A 160 13.21 -10.70 3.80
N ILE A 161 12.33 -9.86 4.36
CA ILE A 161 12.65 -8.47 4.66
C ILE A 161 12.20 -8.09 6.06
N ASN A 162 13.08 -7.38 6.77
CA ASN A 162 12.74 -6.80 8.06
C ASN A 162 13.39 -5.44 8.29
N HIS A 163 12.98 -4.79 9.38
CA HIS A 163 13.55 -3.55 9.86
C HIS A 163 14.34 -3.79 11.16
N ARG A 164 15.63 -3.42 11.19
CA ARG A 164 16.51 -3.67 12.36
C ARG A 164 15.99 -3.11 13.67
N GLU A 165 15.48 -1.88 13.63
CA GLU A 165 14.90 -1.21 14.80
C GLU A 165 13.43 -1.62 15.07
N LYS A 166 12.94 -2.67 14.37
CA LYS A 166 11.56 -3.17 14.46
C LYS A 166 10.49 -2.11 14.16
N ALA A 167 10.81 -1.09 13.37
CA ALA A 167 9.82 -0.18 12.84
C ALA A 167 8.82 -0.95 11.97
N ARG A 168 7.53 -0.67 12.14
CA ARG A 168 6.47 -1.33 11.38
C ARG A 168 6.28 -0.61 10.05
N PHE A 169 6.18 -1.39 8.97
CA PHE A 169 6.03 -0.89 7.62
C PHE A 169 5.00 -1.71 6.84
N GLY A 170 4.37 -1.08 5.85
CA GLY A 170 3.56 -1.77 4.86
C GLY A 170 4.45 -2.30 3.75
N LEU A 171 4.16 -3.51 3.27
CA LEU A 171 4.89 -4.16 2.18
C LEU A 171 3.91 -4.72 1.15
N TRP A 172 4.13 -4.35 -0.11
CA TRP A 172 3.35 -4.81 -1.24
C TRP A 172 4.26 -5.34 -2.32
N ILE A 173 3.90 -6.47 -2.92
CA ILE A 173 4.61 -7.09 -4.03
C ILE A 173 3.73 -6.96 -5.24
N TYR A 174 4.31 -6.54 -6.37
CA TYR A 174 3.58 -6.42 -7.62
C TYR A 174 4.53 -6.60 -8.80
N GLY A 175 3.98 -6.94 -9.95
CA GLY A 175 4.78 -7.08 -11.16
C GLY A 175 3.92 -7.03 -12.41
N ASN A 176 4.62 -6.98 -13.54
CA ASN A 176 4.04 -6.99 -14.87
C ASN A 176 4.81 -7.96 -15.76
N TYR A 177 4.06 -8.73 -16.53
CA TYR A 177 4.56 -9.49 -17.66
C TYR A 177 3.93 -8.88 -18.90
N THR A 178 4.75 -8.11 -19.60
CA THR A 178 4.28 -7.21 -20.64
C THR A 178 3.66 -7.99 -21.81
N PRO A 179 2.57 -7.49 -22.41
CA PRO A 179 1.65 -6.43 -21.96
C PRO A 179 0.37 -6.94 -21.27
N TYR A 180 0.21 -8.24 -21.01
CA TYR A 180 -1.13 -8.81 -20.72
C TYR A 180 -1.39 -9.18 -19.28
N GLU A 181 -0.36 -9.34 -18.47
CA GLU A 181 -0.51 -9.98 -17.17
C GLU A 181 0.17 -9.15 -16.10
N ALA A 182 -0.49 -9.09 -14.96
CA ALA A 182 0.03 -8.43 -13.79
C ALA A 182 -0.49 -9.11 -12.54
N TYR A 183 0.22 -8.86 -11.46
CA TYR A 183 -0.21 -9.28 -10.14
C TYR A 183 0.15 -8.20 -9.14
N GLY A 184 -0.56 -8.21 -8.02
CA GLY A 184 -0.15 -7.48 -6.84
C GLY A 184 -0.87 -7.97 -5.60
N TYR A 185 -0.16 -8.00 -4.49
CA TYR A 185 -0.70 -8.42 -3.20
C TYR A 185 0.08 -7.78 -2.04
N PRO A 186 -0.55 -7.52 -0.88
CA PRO A 186 0.17 -7.15 0.33
C PRO A 186 0.91 -8.38 0.88
N ALA A 187 2.14 -8.22 1.35
CA ALA A 187 2.95 -9.32 1.89
C ALA A 187 2.31 -9.98 3.13
N GLY A 188 1.62 -9.17 3.93
CA GLY A 188 0.96 -9.62 5.14
C GLY A 188 0.42 -8.46 5.95
N MET A 189 -0.39 -8.77 6.95
CA MET A 189 -0.95 -7.79 7.88
C MET A 189 -1.33 -8.47 9.20
N ALA A 190 -1.20 -7.75 10.31
CA ALA A 190 -1.64 -8.19 11.62
C ALA A 190 -3.13 -7.91 11.85
N PHE A 191 -3.79 -8.85 12.54
CA PHE A 191 -5.15 -8.66 13.06
C PHE A 191 -5.11 -8.58 14.59
N LYS A 192 -5.96 -7.74 15.16
CA LYS A 192 -6.16 -7.65 16.60
C LYS A 192 -6.72 -8.98 17.10
N THR A 193 -5.98 -9.67 17.96
CA THR A 193 -6.51 -10.81 18.70
C THR A 193 -7.36 -10.30 19.87
N TYR A 194 -8.62 -10.72 19.94
CA TYR A 194 -9.43 -10.51 21.13
C TYR A 194 -8.93 -11.46 22.22
N ASN A 195 -8.41 -10.89 23.32
CA ASN A 195 -8.14 -11.63 24.56
C ASN A 195 -9.42 -11.75 25.38
#